data_AF-A0AAV1IBI1-F1
#
_entry.id   AF-A0AAV1IBI1-F1
#
_cell.length_a   1.000
_cell.length_b   1.000
_cell.length_c   1.000
_cell.angle_alpha   90.00
_cell.angle_beta   90.00
_cell.angle_gamma   90.00
#
_symmetry.space_group_name_H-M   'P 1'
#
loop_
_entity.id
_entity.type
_entity.pdbx_description
1 polymer ?
#
loop_
_entity_poly.entity_id
_entity_poly.type
_entity_poly.pdbx_seq_one_letter_code
_entity_poly.pdbx_strand_id
1 'polypeptide(L)'
;MGFGWDGTSVAQGSCALGDEGDECRRETLLKSQKKGQANYADVSKIDRPLQNTVGIPVAQMDDAYSQETLKLAEVVDRYASMDVYDAERPKLVGELRKEAGQWVAKYARGGSARKLSARRFYIAVDALQGHLASNGQAPFPKAKIPVLRSNVAQARDLIAQGK
;
A
#
# COMPACT_ATOMS: atom_id res chain seq x y z
N MET A 1 -2.67 22.92 15.39
CA MET A 1 -1.28 23.29 15.03
C MET A 1 -1.30 23.65 13.56
N GLY A 2 -1.27 24.95 13.25
CA GLY A 2 -1.38 25.46 11.89
C GLY A 2 -0.08 25.26 11.12
N PHE A 3 -0.17 24.71 9.91
CA PHE A 3 0.93 24.65 8.96
C PHE A 3 1.05 26.06 8.34
N GLY A 4 1.81 26.94 8.98
CA GLY A 4 2.03 28.31 8.53
C GLY A 4 3.26 28.39 7.63
N TRP A 5 3.05 28.45 6.32
CA TRP A 5 4.08 28.92 5.39
C TRP A 5 4.10 30.44 5.45
N ASP A 6 5.24 31.04 5.83
CA ASP A 6 5.42 32.48 6.05
C ASP A 6 5.78 33.26 4.78
N GLY A 7 5.87 32.57 3.64
CA GLY A 7 6.21 33.16 2.33
C GLY A 7 7.67 33.61 2.20
N THR A 8 8.49 33.44 3.24
CA THR A 8 9.90 33.88 3.28
C THR A 8 10.86 32.73 3.55
N SER A 9 10.38 31.61 4.12
CA SER A 9 11.15 30.39 4.34
C SER A 9 10.42 29.14 3.83
N VAL A 10 11.16 28.07 3.52
CA VAL A 10 10.58 26.82 2.97
C VAL A 10 9.89 25.96 4.06
N ALA A 11 10.09 26.33 5.33
CA ALA A 11 9.50 25.80 6.55
C ALA A 11 9.92 26.72 7.71
N GLN A 12 9.09 26.82 8.75
CA GLN A 12 9.32 27.65 9.94
C GLN A 12 10.72 27.35 10.53
N GLY A 13 11.70 28.24 10.28
CA GLY A 13 13.10 28.09 10.69
C GLY A 13 14.08 27.52 9.66
N SER A 14 13.74 27.49 8.36
CA SER A 14 14.65 27.08 7.28
C SER A 14 15.13 28.27 6.42
N CYS A 15 16.20 28.06 5.66
CA CYS A 15 16.87 29.07 4.82
C CYS A 15 15.89 29.93 4.00
N ALA A 16 16.23 31.20 3.80
CA ALA A 16 15.43 32.14 3.01
C ALA A 16 15.19 31.65 1.57
N LEU A 17 14.10 32.11 0.95
CA LEU A 17 13.80 31.90 -0.46
C LEU A 17 14.57 32.93 -1.33
N GLY A 18 15.05 32.51 -2.50
CA GLY A 18 15.87 33.37 -3.39
C GLY A 18 17.36 33.36 -3.06
N ASP A 19 18.13 34.20 -3.75
CA ASP A 19 19.61 34.23 -3.73
C ASP A 19 20.19 34.42 -2.31
N GLU A 20 19.48 35.15 -1.45
CA GLU A 20 19.83 35.39 -0.03
C GLU A 20 19.89 34.09 0.80
N GLY A 21 19.19 33.03 0.37
CA GLY A 21 19.19 31.73 1.02
C GLY A 21 20.16 30.71 0.43
N ASP A 22 20.85 31.04 -0.67
CA ASP A 22 21.72 30.08 -1.36
C ASP A 22 22.94 29.69 -0.56
N GLU A 23 23.52 30.61 0.22
CA GLU A 23 24.65 30.31 1.08
C GLU A 23 24.24 29.35 2.21
N CYS A 24 23.10 29.59 2.85
CA CYS A 24 22.52 28.70 3.86
C CYS A 24 22.20 27.30 3.28
N ARG A 25 21.65 27.23 2.07
CA ARG A 25 21.41 25.97 1.35
C ARG A 25 22.72 25.26 1.01
N ARG A 26 23.73 25.98 0.51
CA ARG A 26 25.06 25.43 0.19
C ARG A 26 25.74 24.85 1.42
N GLU A 27 25.72 25.55 2.55
CA GLU A 27 26.29 25.03 3.79
C GLU A 27 25.59 23.77 4.26
N THR A 28 24.26 23.72 4.15
CA THR A 28 23.46 22.56 4.55
C THR A 28 23.76 21.35 3.65
N LEU A 29 23.92 21.58 2.34
CA LEU A 29 24.33 20.54 1.39
C LEU A 29 25.76 20.06 1.67
N LEU A 30 26.70 20.95 1.99
CA LEU A 30 28.08 20.57 2.35
C LEU A 30 28.14 19.79 3.68
N LYS A 31 27.37 20.20 4.69
CA LYS A 31 27.24 19.47 5.96
C LYS A 31 26.61 18.09 5.74
N SER A 32 25.63 17.99 4.85
CA SER A 32 24.99 16.72 4.47
C SER A 32 25.91 15.83 3.64
N GLN A 33 26.72 16.41 2.75
CA GLN A 33 27.72 15.67 1.97
C GLN A 33 28.79 15.05 2.89
N LYS A 34 29.24 15.78 3.92
CA LYS A 34 30.15 15.23 4.94
C LYS A 34 29.53 14.11 5.77
N LYS A 35 28.22 14.13 6.03
CA LYS A 35 27.49 13.04 6.70
C LYS A 35 27.15 11.86 5.79
N GLY A 36 27.01 12.11 4.48
CA GLY A 36 26.69 11.10 3.46
C GLY A 36 27.91 10.37 2.90
N GLN A 37 29.13 10.85 3.18
CA GLN A 37 30.40 10.20 2.83
C GLN A 37 30.91 9.24 3.91
N ALA A 38 30.01 8.55 4.63
CA ALA A 38 30.43 7.33 5.28
C ALA A 38 30.92 6.38 4.17
N ASN A 39 32.20 6.02 4.17
CA ASN A 39 32.73 5.06 3.21
C ASN A 39 31.86 3.81 3.26
N TYR A 40 31.48 3.26 2.11
CA TYR A 40 30.74 1.99 2.04
C TYR A 40 31.46 0.88 2.85
N ALA A 41 32.79 0.97 2.95
CA ALA A 41 33.65 0.10 3.77
C ALA A 41 33.47 0.26 5.30
N ASP A 42 32.99 1.41 5.78
CA ASP A 42 32.65 1.62 7.20
C ASP A 42 31.23 1.13 7.51
N VAL A 43 30.31 1.19 6.53
CA VAL A 43 28.95 0.64 6.66
C VAL A 43 29.00 -0.89 6.82
N SER A 44 29.93 -1.58 6.15
CA SER A 44 30.16 -3.03 6.32
C SER A 44 30.75 -3.43 7.68
N LYS A 45 31.22 -2.47 8.49
CA LYS A 45 31.77 -2.70 9.83
C LYS A 45 30.80 -2.33 10.96
N ILE A 46 29.56 -1.95 10.61
CA ILE A 46 28.51 -1.70 11.59
C ILE A 46 28.01 -3.06 12.09
N ASP A 47 28.71 -3.62 13.09
CA ASP A 47 28.29 -4.78 13.90
C ASP A 47 27.16 -4.44 14.89
N ARG A 48 26.54 -3.26 14.75
CA ARG A 48 25.40 -2.87 15.56
C ARG A 48 24.14 -3.36 14.84
N PRO A 49 23.29 -4.18 15.47
CA PRO A 49 22.01 -4.52 14.88
C PRO A 49 21.26 -3.19 14.65
N LEU A 50 21.13 -2.80 13.38
CA LEU A 50 20.22 -1.74 12.99
C LEU A 50 18.87 -2.13 13.57
N GLN A 51 18.37 -1.33 14.52
CA GLN A 51 17.04 -1.57 15.05
C GLN A 51 16.08 -1.40 13.89
N ASN A 52 15.57 -2.52 13.38
CA ASN A 52 14.43 -2.50 12.47
C ASN A 52 13.36 -1.69 13.16
N THR A 53 13.03 -0.54 12.59
CA THR A 53 11.89 0.26 13.02
C THR A 53 10.69 -0.67 12.89
N VAL A 54 10.18 -1.15 14.02
CA VAL A 54 9.07 -2.08 14.06
C VAL A 54 7.91 -1.39 13.36
N GLY A 55 7.55 -1.90 12.18
CA GLY A 55 6.45 -1.35 11.39
C GLY A 55 5.17 -1.31 12.23
N ILE A 56 4.28 -0.38 11.89
CA ILE A 56 3.00 -0.22 12.58
C ILE A 56 2.30 -1.58 12.63
N PRO A 57 1.80 -2.03 13.80
CA PRO A 57 1.23 -3.36 13.94
C PRO A 57 0.10 -3.59 12.92
N VAL A 58 0.22 -4.68 12.16
CA VAL A 58 -0.87 -5.24 11.35
C VAL A 58 -1.93 -5.77 12.32
N ALA A 59 -3.21 -5.58 11.98
CA ALA A 59 -4.32 -6.06 12.79
C ALA A 59 -4.19 -7.55 13.09
N GLN A 60 -4.73 -7.98 14.24
CA GLN A 60 -4.86 -9.40 14.53
C GLN A 60 -5.71 -10.07 13.45
N MET A 61 -5.32 -11.29 13.07
CA MET A 61 -6.00 -12.05 12.01
C MET A 61 -6.88 -13.12 12.67
N ASP A 62 -7.89 -12.65 13.36
CA ASP A 62 -8.91 -13.37 14.12
C ASP A 62 -10.18 -13.62 13.27
N ASP A 63 -11.31 -13.93 13.89
CA ASP A 63 -12.56 -14.24 13.15
C ASP A 63 -13.06 -13.07 12.32
N ALA A 64 -12.80 -11.83 12.76
CA ALA A 64 -13.11 -10.61 12.00
C ALA A 64 -12.35 -10.59 10.65
N TYR A 65 -11.10 -11.03 10.62
CA TYR A 65 -10.34 -11.18 9.38
C TYR A 65 -11.02 -12.16 8.42
N SER A 66 -11.44 -13.32 8.91
CA SER A 66 -12.09 -14.34 8.08
C SER A 66 -13.40 -13.81 7.49
N GLN A 67 -14.24 -13.18 8.31
CA GLN A 67 -15.51 -12.60 7.86
C GLN A 67 -15.33 -11.46 6.85
N GLU A 68 -14.43 -10.51 7.13
CA GLU A 68 -14.16 -9.39 6.23
C GLU A 68 -13.57 -9.85 4.90
N THR A 69 -12.68 -10.86 4.94
CA THR A 69 -12.08 -11.43 3.72
C THR A 69 -13.12 -12.19 2.89
N LEU A 70 -14.00 -12.96 3.52
CA LEU A 70 -15.07 -13.68 2.82
C LEU A 70 -16.08 -12.72 2.19
N LYS A 71 -16.48 -11.65 2.91
CA LYS A 71 -17.35 -10.61 2.38
C LYS A 71 -16.73 -9.94 1.14
N LEU A 72 -15.47 -9.52 1.23
CA LEU A 72 -14.79 -8.89 0.10
C LEU A 72 -14.59 -9.88 -1.07
N ALA A 73 -14.37 -11.17 -0.77
CA ALA A 73 -14.29 -12.20 -1.80
C ALA A 73 -15.59 -12.33 -2.61
N GLU A 74 -16.77 -12.21 -1.96
CA GLU A 74 -18.06 -12.20 -2.65
C GLU A 74 -18.20 -10.99 -3.58
N VAL A 75 -17.78 -9.81 -3.14
CA VAL A 75 -17.78 -8.59 -3.97
C VAL A 75 -16.87 -8.75 -5.19
N VAL A 76 -15.69 -9.34 -5.00
CA VAL A 76 -14.74 -9.64 -6.09
C VAL A 76 -15.34 -10.63 -7.09
N ASP A 77 -15.98 -11.71 -6.62
CA ASP A 77 -16.61 -12.70 -7.50
C ASP A 77 -17.79 -12.11 -8.27
N ARG A 78 -18.60 -11.26 -7.62
CA ARG A 78 -19.69 -10.52 -8.26
C ARG A 78 -19.13 -9.60 -9.35
N TYR A 79 -18.07 -8.85 -9.07
CA TYR A 79 -17.42 -7.99 -10.07
C TYR A 79 -16.86 -8.80 -11.25
N ALA A 80 -16.25 -9.95 -10.98
CA ALA A 80 -15.68 -10.82 -11.99
C ALA A 80 -16.72 -11.56 -12.84
N SER A 81 -17.97 -11.66 -12.40
CA SER A 81 -19.08 -12.30 -13.11
C SER A 81 -20.03 -11.33 -13.79
N MET A 82 -19.94 -10.04 -13.47
CA MET A 82 -20.79 -8.98 -14.00
C MET A 82 -20.51 -8.70 -15.48
N ASP A 83 -21.56 -8.37 -16.21
CA ASP A 83 -21.44 -7.92 -17.60
C ASP A 83 -20.81 -6.52 -17.68
N VAL A 84 -20.11 -6.25 -18.80
CA VAL A 84 -19.42 -4.97 -19.01
C VAL A 84 -20.41 -3.81 -19.11
N TYR A 85 -21.64 -4.07 -19.57
CA TYR A 85 -22.69 -3.07 -19.80
C TYR A 85 -23.71 -2.99 -18.64
N ASP A 86 -23.45 -3.67 -17.52
CA ASP A 86 -24.31 -3.60 -16.34
C ASP A 86 -24.29 -2.20 -15.70
N ALA A 87 -25.47 -1.62 -15.47
CA ALA A 87 -25.63 -0.30 -14.87
C ALA A 87 -25.16 -0.23 -13.40
N GLU A 88 -25.14 -1.35 -12.67
CA GLU A 88 -24.65 -1.42 -11.28
C GLU A 88 -23.11 -1.52 -11.20
N ARG A 89 -22.42 -1.75 -12.34
CA ARG A 89 -20.96 -1.95 -12.36
C ARG A 89 -20.17 -0.76 -11.79
N PRO A 90 -20.45 0.51 -12.11
CA PRO A 90 -19.71 1.64 -11.55
C PRO A 90 -19.83 1.73 -10.03
N LYS A 91 -21.01 1.41 -9.49
CA LYS A 91 -21.29 1.38 -8.04
C LYS A 91 -20.48 0.27 -7.36
N LEU A 92 -20.47 -0.93 -7.94
CA LEU A 92 -19.69 -2.05 -7.44
C LEU A 92 -18.18 -1.77 -7.49
N VAL A 93 -17.69 -1.10 -8.53
CA VAL A 93 -16.28 -0.67 -8.62
C VAL A 93 -15.93 0.33 -7.51
N GLY A 94 -16.84 1.25 -7.19
CA GLY A 94 -16.67 2.19 -6.08
C GLY A 94 -16.57 1.49 -4.72
N GLU A 95 -17.48 0.53 -4.47
CA GLU A 95 -17.46 -0.32 -3.28
C GLU A 95 -16.16 -1.12 -3.20
N LEU A 96 -15.77 -1.79 -4.30
CA LEU A 96 -14.57 -2.60 -4.36
C LEU A 96 -13.30 -1.79 -4.09
N ARG A 97 -13.18 -0.57 -4.62
CA ARG A 97 -12.03 0.32 -4.31
C ARG A 97 -11.95 0.64 -2.82
N LYS A 98 -13.08 0.95 -2.20
CA LYS A 98 -13.15 1.31 -0.78
C LYS A 98 -12.85 0.11 0.11
N GLU A 99 -13.56 -1.00 -0.08
CA GLU A 99 -13.41 -2.18 0.75
C GLU A 99 -12.03 -2.84 0.56
N ALA A 100 -11.53 -2.93 -0.67
CA ALA A 100 -10.17 -3.40 -0.93
C ALA A 100 -9.10 -2.53 -0.25
N GLY A 101 -9.24 -1.20 -0.33
CA GLY A 101 -8.31 -0.27 0.31
C GLY A 101 -8.30 -0.43 1.83
N GLN A 102 -9.48 -0.55 2.43
CA GLN A 102 -9.63 -0.77 3.87
C GLN A 102 -9.04 -2.12 4.29
N TRP A 103 -9.31 -3.19 3.54
CA TRP A 103 -8.80 -4.52 3.81
C TRP A 103 -7.26 -4.56 3.74
N VAL A 104 -6.66 -4.00 2.69
CA VAL A 104 -5.19 -3.94 2.54
C VAL A 104 -4.57 -3.09 3.65
N ALA A 105 -5.15 -1.93 3.97
CA ALA A 105 -4.68 -1.07 5.05
C ALA A 105 -4.77 -1.74 6.43
N LYS A 106 -5.66 -2.73 6.62
CA LYS A 106 -5.84 -3.44 7.88
C LYS A 106 -4.97 -4.69 7.99
N TYR A 107 -4.90 -5.51 6.93
CA TYR A 107 -4.35 -6.86 6.96
C TYR A 107 -3.07 -7.08 6.13
N ALA A 108 -2.74 -6.16 5.22
CA ALA A 108 -1.60 -6.30 4.29
C ALA A 108 -0.75 -5.01 4.17
N ARG A 109 -0.55 -4.29 5.28
CA ARG A 109 0.25 -3.05 5.29
C ARG A 109 1.69 -3.32 4.87
N GLY A 110 2.22 -2.47 4.00
CA GLY A 110 3.58 -2.62 3.46
C GLY A 110 3.70 -3.74 2.42
N GLY A 111 2.59 -4.18 1.83
CA GLY A 111 2.59 -5.16 0.73
C GLY A 111 2.85 -6.61 1.19
N SER A 112 2.75 -6.88 2.48
CA SER A 112 2.93 -8.22 3.05
C SER A 112 1.83 -8.55 4.03
N ALA A 113 1.31 -9.78 3.94
CA ALA A 113 0.27 -10.29 4.82
C ALA A 113 0.80 -11.48 5.65
N ARG A 114 0.39 -11.58 6.92
CA ARG A 114 0.93 -12.58 7.86
C ARG A 114 0.47 -14.00 7.53
N LYS A 115 -0.85 -14.21 7.41
CA LYS A 115 -1.46 -15.52 7.08
C LYS A 115 -1.28 -15.92 5.62
N LEU A 116 -1.29 -17.23 5.34
CA LEU A 116 -1.16 -17.73 3.98
C LEU A 116 -2.42 -17.41 3.16
N SER A 117 -3.61 -17.55 3.75
CA SER A 117 -4.87 -17.09 3.12
C SER A 117 -4.79 -15.63 2.70
N ALA A 118 -4.26 -14.78 3.57
CA ALA A 118 -4.18 -13.35 3.33
C ALA A 118 -3.20 -12.99 2.22
N ARG A 119 -2.08 -13.73 2.10
CA ARG A 119 -1.14 -13.54 0.98
C ARG A 119 -1.79 -13.90 -0.35
N ARG A 120 -2.53 -15.02 -0.40
CA ARG A 120 -3.27 -15.43 -1.61
C ARG A 120 -4.34 -14.41 -1.98
N PHE A 121 -5.08 -13.93 -0.99
CA PHE A 121 -6.10 -12.91 -1.21
C PHE A 121 -5.51 -11.56 -1.64
N TYR A 122 -4.40 -11.15 -1.02
CA TYR A 122 -3.70 -9.91 -1.36
C TYR A 122 -3.29 -9.86 -2.84
N ILE A 123 -2.79 -10.97 -3.41
CA ILE A 123 -2.46 -11.05 -4.84
C ILE A 123 -3.67 -10.71 -5.72
N ALA A 124 -4.86 -11.19 -5.37
CA ALA A 124 -6.08 -10.90 -6.11
C ALA A 124 -6.50 -9.44 -5.99
N VAL A 125 -6.48 -8.90 -4.76
CA VAL A 125 -6.89 -7.53 -4.47
C VAL A 125 -5.93 -6.51 -5.06
N ASP A 126 -4.62 -6.72 -4.92
CA ASP A 126 -3.57 -5.86 -5.47
C ASP A 126 -3.67 -5.78 -7.01
N ALA A 127 -3.88 -6.92 -7.68
CA ALA A 127 -4.09 -6.94 -9.13
C ALA A 127 -5.34 -6.13 -9.56
N LEU A 128 -6.44 -6.24 -8.81
CA LEU A 128 -7.66 -5.46 -9.07
C LEU A 128 -7.45 -3.97 -8.83
N GLN A 129 -6.85 -3.60 -7.69
CA GLN A 129 -6.59 -2.21 -7.34
C GLN A 129 -5.63 -1.57 -8.34
N GLY A 130 -4.55 -2.26 -8.72
CA GLY A 130 -3.62 -1.81 -9.74
C GLY A 130 -4.32 -1.57 -11.08
N HIS A 131 -5.15 -2.52 -11.54
CA HIS A 131 -5.91 -2.35 -12.78
C HIS A 131 -6.86 -1.16 -12.72
N LEU A 132 -7.64 -1.03 -11.64
CA LEU A 132 -8.61 0.05 -11.47
C LEU A 132 -7.96 1.42 -11.25
N ALA A 133 -6.74 1.46 -10.71
CA ALA A 133 -5.95 2.68 -10.57
C ALA A 133 -5.43 3.14 -11.93
N SER A 134 -4.87 2.22 -12.74
CA SER A 134 -4.31 2.57 -14.05
C SER A 134 -5.36 2.78 -15.14
N ASN A 135 -6.48 2.06 -15.10
CA ASN A 135 -7.46 2.03 -16.20
C ASN A 135 -8.84 2.58 -15.81
N GLY A 136 -8.98 3.15 -14.60
CA GLY A 136 -10.24 3.72 -14.16
C GLY A 136 -11.37 2.68 -14.04
N GLN A 137 -12.46 2.89 -14.77
CA GLN A 137 -13.62 1.99 -14.79
C GLN A 137 -13.57 0.96 -15.93
N ALA A 138 -12.45 0.83 -16.65
CA ALA A 138 -12.32 -0.15 -17.72
C ALA A 138 -12.55 -1.59 -17.21
N PRO A 139 -13.14 -2.49 -18.02
CA PRO A 139 -13.32 -3.89 -17.65
C PRO A 139 -11.99 -4.56 -17.33
N PHE A 140 -11.99 -5.45 -16.34
CA PHE A 140 -10.81 -6.22 -15.99
C PHE A 140 -10.49 -7.20 -17.14
N PRO A 141 -9.21 -7.45 -17.48
CA PRO A 141 -8.86 -8.30 -18.61
C PRO A 141 -9.41 -9.72 -18.44
N LYS A 142 -10.23 -10.18 -19.40
CA LYS A 142 -10.89 -11.51 -19.35
C LYS A 142 -9.90 -12.65 -19.13
N ALA A 143 -8.70 -12.57 -19.73
CA ALA A 143 -7.64 -13.56 -19.57
C ALA A 143 -7.11 -13.69 -18.12
N LYS A 144 -7.23 -12.63 -17.30
CA LYS A 144 -6.76 -12.62 -15.91
C LYS A 144 -7.84 -12.99 -14.90
N ILE A 145 -9.11 -13.03 -15.30
CA ILE A 145 -10.24 -13.40 -14.42
C ILE A 145 -10.09 -14.82 -13.82
N PRO A 146 -9.67 -15.86 -14.57
CA PRO A 146 -9.48 -17.19 -13.99
C PRO A 146 -8.41 -17.20 -12.89
N VAL A 147 -7.32 -16.46 -13.09
CA VAL A 147 -6.25 -16.34 -12.09
C VAL A 147 -6.73 -15.60 -10.85
N LEU A 148 -7.49 -14.52 -11.04
CA LEU A 148 -8.12 -13.77 -9.95
C LEU A 148 -9.01 -14.69 -9.10
N ARG A 149 -9.94 -15.41 -9.74
CA ARG A 149 -10.86 -16.34 -9.07
C ARG A 149 -10.13 -17.49 -8.39
N SER A 150 -9.07 -18.02 -8.99
CA SER A 150 -8.25 -19.08 -8.39
C SER A 150 -7.58 -18.62 -7.09
N ASN A 151 -7.05 -17.40 -7.05
CA ASN A 151 -6.47 -16.84 -5.81
C ASN A 151 -7.52 -16.59 -4.73
N VAL A 152 -8.72 -16.12 -5.11
CA VAL A 152 -9.84 -15.94 -4.18
C VAL A 152 -10.30 -17.29 -3.62
N ALA A 153 -10.47 -18.31 -4.47
CA ALA A 153 -10.86 -19.65 -4.04
C ALA A 153 -9.82 -20.27 -3.09
N GLN A 154 -8.53 -20.20 -3.44
CA GLN A 154 -7.46 -20.68 -2.56
C GLN A 154 -7.45 -19.96 -1.21
N ALA A 155 -7.72 -18.65 -1.19
CA ALA A 155 -7.82 -17.90 0.06
C ALA A 155 -8.98 -18.40 0.93
N ARG A 156 -10.14 -18.70 0.34
CA ARG A 156 -11.29 -19.28 1.07
C ARG A 156 -10.97 -20.64 1.67
N ASP A 157 -10.34 -21.52 0.89
CA ASP A 157 -9.97 -22.85 1.36
C ASP A 157 -8.96 -22.78 2.51
N LEU A 158 -8.01 -21.84 2.44
CA LEU A 158 -7.04 -21.61 3.50
C LEU A 158 -7.68 -21.02 4.76
N ILE A 159 -8.65 -20.11 4.62
CA ILE A 159 -9.44 -19.60 5.75
C ILE A 159 -10.18 -20.75 6.43
N ALA A 160 -10.82 -21.64 5.67
CA ALA A 160 -11.51 -22.81 6.21
C ALA A 160 -10.56 -23.76 6.96
N GLN A 161 -9.28 -23.81 6.57
CA GLN A 161 -8.23 -24.57 7.26
C GLN A 161 -7.56 -23.79 8.41
N GLY A 162 -7.93 -22.54 8.65
CA GLY A 162 -7.30 -21.66 9.65
C GLY A 162 -5.89 -21.16 9.28
N LYS A 163 -5.50 -21.23 8.01
CA LYS A 163 -4.13 -20.93 7.50
C LYS A 163 -4.00 -19.56 6.83
#